data_AF-A0A0D3KY48-F1
#
_entry.id   AF-A0A0D3KY48-F1
#
_cell.length_a   1.000
_cell.length_b   1.000
_cell.length_c   1.000
_cell.angle_alpha   90.00
_cell.angle_beta   90.00
_cell.angle_gamma   90.00
#
_symmetry.space_group_name_H-M   'P 1'
#
loop_
_entity.id
_entity.type
_entity.pdbx_description
1 polymer ?
#
loop_
_entity_poly.entity_id
_entity_poly.type
_entity_poly.pdbx_seq_one_letter_code
_entity_poly.pdbx_strand_id
1 'polypeptide(L)'
;MPLRSLLVYSAATHGLFAGLFVARVGMGILGKQRAAGVVPWWSYLVWAPFHSFTYLYTYFHTLHSEAHGTPVATEVAPGWWIGGRYAHWRMPERRWAATIDLTCEFPEGSIRNTSNYLLTPCWDGVPPTPAQIEEAARLAARACGQGDVMVHCAHGRGRSTTVMLACLVRAGLFSDWRDAFEAEALDTWEARYGTAPYSVSSPRPSF
;
A
#
# COMPACT_ATOMS: atom_id res chain seq x y z
N MET A 1 13.07 24.46 -29.45
CA MET A 1 13.63 23.08 -29.36
C MET A 1 13.41 22.35 -28.03
N PRO A 2 13.36 22.97 -26.83
CA PRO A 2 13.33 22.20 -25.58
C PRO A 2 12.02 21.43 -25.33
N LEU A 3 10.87 21.96 -25.78
CA LEU A 3 9.57 21.31 -25.57
C LEU A 3 9.45 19.98 -26.33
N ARG A 4 9.94 19.89 -27.57
CA ARG A 4 9.89 18.66 -28.37
C ARG A 4 10.68 17.54 -27.70
N SER A 5 11.90 17.82 -27.26
CA SER A 5 12.74 16.84 -26.56
C SER A 5 12.11 16.38 -25.25
N LEU A 6 11.49 17.29 -24.48
CA LEU A 6 10.77 16.95 -23.25
C LEU A 6 9.57 16.03 -23.53
N LEU A 7 8.79 16.31 -24.57
CA LEU A 7 7.65 15.49 -24.95
C LEU A 7 8.07 14.10 -25.43
N VAL A 8 9.15 14.01 -26.23
CA VAL A 8 9.71 12.71 -26.66
C VAL A 8 10.22 11.91 -25.47
N TYR A 9 10.96 12.55 -24.56
CA TYR A 9 11.43 11.93 -23.33
C TYR A 9 10.28 11.42 -22.47
N SER A 10 9.22 12.22 -22.30
CA SER A 10 8.01 11.82 -21.59
C SER A 10 7.31 10.65 -22.28
N ALA A 11 7.13 10.69 -23.60
CA ALA A 11 6.47 9.63 -24.34
C ALA A 11 7.27 8.31 -24.28
N ALA A 12 8.59 8.37 -24.45
CA ALA A 12 9.46 7.19 -24.39
C ALA A 12 9.46 6.54 -23.00
N THR A 13 9.55 7.35 -21.93
CA THR A 13 9.53 6.83 -20.55
C THR A 13 8.19 6.17 -20.23
N HIS A 14 7.06 6.83 -20.51
CA HIS A 14 5.73 6.24 -20.27
C HIS A 14 5.46 5.03 -21.16
N GLY A 15 5.90 5.04 -22.42
CA GLY A 15 5.80 3.88 -23.32
C GLY A 15 6.56 2.66 -22.77
N LEU A 16 7.77 2.87 -22.23
CA LEU A 16 8.52 1.82 -21.55
C LEU A 16 7.77 1.30 -20.32
N PHE A 17 7.30 2.18 -19.42
CA PHE A 17 6.55 1.76 -18.23
C PHE A 17 5.26 1.02 -18.58
N ALA A 18 4.53 1.45 -19.62
CA ALA A 18 3.36 0.74 -20.11
C ALA A 18 3.71 -0.68 -20.59
N GLY A 19 4.81 -0.82 -21.34
CA GLY A 19 5.31 -2.14 -21.77
C GLY A 19 5.70 -3.04 -20.59
N LEU A 20 6.46 -2.51 -19.63
CA LEU A 20 6.86 -3.23 -18.41
C LEU A 20 5.66 -3.65 -17.55
N PHE A 21 4.67 -2.75 -17.43
CA PHE A 21 3.42 -3.01 -16.73
C PHE A 21 2.63 -4.16 -17.37
N VAL A 22 2.42 -4.11 -18.70
CA VAL A 22 1.73 -5.18 -19.45
C VAL A 22 2.47 -6.51 -19.32
N ALA A 23 3.79 -6.47 -19.43
CA ALA A 23 4.63 -7.66 -19.28
C ALA A 23 4.77 -8.15 -17.83
N ARG A 24 4.28 -7.37 -16.83
CA ARG A 24 4.41 -7.63 -15.39
C ARG A 24 5.86 -7.89 -14.97
N VAL A 25 6.79 -7.11 -15.50
CA VAL A 25 8.21 -7.16 -15.15
C VAL A 25 8.72 -5.77 -14.75
N GLY A 26 9.96 -5.71 -14.24
CA GLY A 26 10.64 -4.45 -13.99
C GLY A 26 10.29 -3.75 -12.67
N MET A 27 9.68 -4.43 -11.69
CA MET A 27 9.29 -3.86 -10.39
C MET A 27 10.47 -3.25 -9.60
N GLY A 28 11.70 -3.58 -9.97
CA GLY A 28 12.93 -2.99 -9.43
C GLY A 28 13.58 -1.88 -10.26
N ILE A 29 13.03 -1.52 -11.43
CA ILE A 29 13.67 -0.58 -12.38
C ILE A 29 13.83 0.85 -11.81
N LEU A 30 13.01 1.19 -10.82
CA LEU A 30 13.08 2.46 -10.11
C LEU A 30 14.18 2.47 -9.03
N GLY A 31 14.81 1.33 -8.77
CA GLY A 31 15.97 1.21 -7.89
C GLY A 31 15.68 1.35 -6.40
N LYS A 32 14.41 1.25 -5.98
CA LYS A 32 14.03 1.37 -4.57
C LYS A 32 14.76 0.33 -3.73
N GLN A 33 15.49 0.81 -2.73
CA GLN A 33 16.32 -0.02 -1.87
C GLN A 33 15.46 -0.84 -0.91
N ARG A 34 15.66 -2.17 -0.90
CA ARG A 34 14.84 -3.09 -0.10
C ARG A 34 14.93 -2.88 1.41
N ALA A 35 16.11 -2.53 1.93
CA ALA A 35 16.30 -2.38 3.38
C ALA A 35 15.91 -0.99 3.90
N ALA A 36 16.17 0.05 3.10
CA ALA A 36 15.97 1.45 3.52
C ALA A 36 14.68 2.08 3.00
N GLY A 37 14.01 1.44 2.03
CA GLY A 37 12.84 2.00 1.36
C GLY A 37 13.14 3.27 0.56
N VAL A 38 14.40 3.59 0.27
CA VAL A 38 14.80 4.83 -0.42
C VAL A 38 14.85 4.62 -1.93
N VAL A 39 14.30 5.56 -2.68
CA VAL A 39 14.49 5.66 -4.14
C VAL A 39 15.75 6.50 -4.42
N PRO A 40 16.72 6.01 -5.20
CA PRO A 40 17.97 6.71 -5.44
C PRO A 40 17.78 7.96 -6.32
N TRP A 41 18.62 8.98 -6.13
CA TRP A 41 18.49 10.27 -6.83
C TRP A 41 18.48 10.14 -8.36
N TRP A 42 19.26 9.20 -8.91
CA TRP A 42 19.34 8.98 -10.36
C TRP A 42 17.98 8.54 -10.94
N SER A 43 17.16 7.84 -10.14
CA SER A 43 15.84 7.37 -10.56
C SER A 43 14.92 8.54 -10.84
N TYR A 44 14.98 9.60 -10.04
CA TYR A 44 14.21 10.82 -10.27
C TYR A 44 14.69 11.59 -11.51
N LEU A 45 15.96 11.48 -11.89
CA LEU A 45 16.47 12.12 -13.11
C LEU A 45 16.11 11.31 -14.36
N VAL A 46 16.31 9.98 -14.33
CA VAL A 46 16.07 9.10 -15.48
C VAL A 46 14.57 8.91 -15.73
N TRP A 47 13.77 8.85 -14.66
CA TRP A 47 12.32 8.60 -14.72
C TRP A 47 11.49 9.81 -14.29
N ALA A 48 12.01 11.04 -14.51
CA ALA A 48 11.36 12.27 -14.05
C ALA A 48 9.87 12.37 -14.46
N PRO A 49 9.47 12.11 -15.72
CA PRO A 49 8.08 12.24 -16.14
C PRO A 49 7.15 11.28 -15.40
N PHE A 50 7.59 10.04 -15.20
CA PHE A 50 6.87 9.02 -14.45
C PHE A 50 6.71 9.42 -12.98
N HIS A 51 7.81 9.83 -12.32
CA HIS A 51 7.77 10.26 -10.93
C HIS A 51 6.87 11.48 -10.75
N SER A 52 7.02 12.51 -11.58
CA SER A 52 6.20 13.71 -11.51
C SER A 52 4.71 13.39 -11.63
N PHE A 53 4.30 12.59 -12.61
CA PHE A 53 2.90 12.22 -12.78
C PHE A 53 2.39 11.40 -11.59
N THR A 54 3.15 10.38 -11.18
CA THR A 54 2.74 9.47 -10.10
C THR A 54 2.60 10.20 -8.76
N TYR A 55 3.52 11.12 -8.45
CA TYR A 55 3.44 11.96 -7.25
C TYR A 55 2.26 12.93 -7.29
N LEU A 56 2.07 13.65 -8.41
CA LEU A 56 0.97 14.59 -8.55
C LEU A 56 -0.38 13.88 -8.44
N TYR A 57 -0.55 12.78 -9.17
CA TYR A 57 -1.76 11.95 -9.13
C TYR A 57 -2.06 11.48 -7.71
N THR A 58 -1.07 10.90 -7.02
CA THR A 58 -1.25 10.37 -5.67
C THR A 58 -1.56 11.48 -4.67
N TYR A 59 -0.90 12.63 -4.77
CA TYR A 59 -1.15 13.79 -3.91
C TYR A 59 -2.59 14.31 -4.07
N PHE A 60 -3.02 14.58 -5.30
CA PHE A 60 -4.38 15.07 -5.56
C PHE A 60 -5.46 14.03 -5.21
N HIS A 61 -5.21 12.75 -5.50
CA HIS A 61 -6.12 11.67 -5.11
C HIS A 61 -6.25 11.58 -3.59
N THR A 62 -5.16 11.73 -2.84
CA THR A 62 -5.20 11.77 -1.37
C THR A 62 -5.99 12.97 -0.87
N LEU A 63 -5.72 14.19 -1.37
CA LEU A 63 -6.49 15.38 -0.97
C LEU A 63 -7.99 15.23 -1.26
N HIS A 64 -8.33 14.72 -2.44
CA HIS A 64 -9.71 14.45 -2.81
C HIS A 64 -10.35 13.40 -1.89
N SER A 65 -9.64 12.32 -1.56
CA SER A 65 -10.12 11.28 -0.66
C SER A 65 -10.38 11.81 0.74
N GLU A 66 -9.45 12.59 1.30
CA GLU A 66 -9.57 13.21 2.62
C GLU A 66 -10.76 14.19 2.65
N ALA A 67 -10.92 15.02 1.61
CA ALA A 67 -12.05 15.94 1.48
C ALA A 67 -13.43 15.23 1.43
N HIS A 68 -13.45 13.95 1.04
CA HIS A 68 -14.65 13.09 1.03
C HIS A 68 -14.66 12.08 2.19
N GLY A 69 -13.97 12.39 3.29
CA GLY A 69 -14.03 11.64 4.54
C GLY A 69 -13.32 10.29 4.53
N THR A 70 -12.47 10.00 3.52
CA THR A 70 -11.66 8.78 3.53
C THR A 70 -10.28 9.09 4.14
N PRO A 71 -9.92 8.49 5.29
CA PRO A 71 -8.64 8.74 5.92
C PRO A 71 -7.48 8.13 5.11
N VAL A 72 -6.26 8.62 5.35
CA VAL A 72 -5.06 8.08 4.69
C VAL A 72 -4.64 6.71 5.21
N ALA A 73 -5.12 6.31 6.39
CA ALA A 73 -4.95 5.00 6.94
C ALA A 73 -6.13 4.67 7.87
N THR A 74 -6.51 3.40 7.90
CA THR A 74 -7.65 2.89 8.66
C THR A 74 -7.23 1.62 9.40
N GLU A 75 -7.67 1.50 10.65
CA GLU A 75 -7.58 0.26 11.41
C GLU A 75 -8.72 -0.67 10.98
N VAL A 76 -8.38 -1.84 10.45
CA VAL A 76 -9.36 -2.82 9.94
C VAL A 76 -9.60 -3.98 10.93
N ALA A 77 -8.70 -4.13 11.89
CA ALA A 77 -8.84 -4.99 13.06
C ALA A 77 -7.90 -4.44 14.14
N PRO A 78 -8.09 -4.75 15.44
CA PRO A 78 -7.23 -4.23 16.50
C PRO A 78 -5.74 -4.47 16.22
N GLY A 79 -4.97 -3.38 16.06
CA GLY A 79 -3.54 -3.40 15.74
C GLY A 79 -3.20 -3.62 14.25
N TRP A 80 -4.19 -3.68 13.35
CA TRP A 80 -4.00 -3.95 11.92
C TRP A 80 -4.47 -2.78 11.07
N TRP A 81 -3.53 -2.17 10.33
CA TRP A 81 -3.76 -0.92 9.63
C TRP A 81 -3.52 -1.04 8.12
N ILE A 82 -4.48 -0.58 7.32
CA ILE A 82 -4.30 -0.36 5.89
C ILE A 82 -3.99 1.11 5.66
N GLY A 83 -2.94 1.42 4.90
CA GLY A 83 -2.50 2.79 4.68
C GLY A 83 -2.22 3.16 3.22
N GLY A 84 -2.27 4.46 2.96
CA GLY A 84 -1.63 5.10 1.83
C GLY A 84 -0.26 5.66 2.22
N ARG A 85 0.52 6.05 1.22
CA ARG A 85 1.87 6.59 1.37
C ARG A 85 2.01 7.73 2.38
N TYR A 86 1.00 8.59 2.46
CA TYR A 86 1.03 9.79 3.31
C TYR A 86 0.63 9.51 4.77
N ALA A 87 0.42 8.24 5.14
CA ALA A 87 0.13 7.85 6.52
C ALA A 87 1.15 8.41 7.51
N HIS A 88 2.44 8.36 7.21
CA HIS A 88 3.51 8.90 8.07
C HIS A 88 3.38 10.40 8.36
N TRP A 89 2.81 11.20 7.44
CA TRP A 89 2.60 12.63 7.64
C TRP A 89 1.36 12.93 8.47
N ARG A 90 0.30 12.13 8.32
CA ARG A 90 -0.96 12.32 9.06
C ARG A 90 -0.94 11.65 10.43
N MET A 91 -0.07 10.67 10.61
CA MET A 91 0.06 9.87 11.83
C MET A 91 1.52 9.83 12.31
N PRO A 92 2.16 10.98 12.58
CA PRO A 92 3.59 11.05 12.90
C PRO A 92 3.96 10.35 14.22
N GLU A 93 3.01 10.30 15.16
CA GLU A 93 3.21 9.67 16.47
C GLU A 93 3.03 8.14 16.46
N ARG A 94 2.47 7.57 15.38
CA ARG A 94 2.33 6.12 15.28
C ARG A 94 3.71 5.47 15.21
N ARG A 95 3.82 4.33 15.90
CA ARG A 95 4.95 3.43 15.85
C ARG A 95 4.43 2.08 15.40
N TRP A 96 5.10 1.49 14.42
CA TRP A 96 4.69 0.25 13.81
C TRP A 96 5.64 -0.86 14.24
N ALA A 97 5.10 -1.98 14.71
CA ALA A 97 5.87 -3.18 14.86
C ALA A 97 6.36 -3.67 13.48
N ALA A 98 5.52 -3.53 12.45
CA ALA A 98 5.93 -3.77 11.06
C ALA A 98 5.26 -2.82 10.06
N THR A 99 6.00 -2.48 9.01
CA THR A 99 5.50 -1.78 7.82
C THR A 99 5.76 -2.63 6.59
N ILE A 100 4.68 -3.11 5.96
CA ILE A 100 4.70 -3.78 4.66
C ILE A 100 4.39 -2.75 3.58
N ASP A 101 5.37 -2.50 2.73
CA ASP A 101 5.34 -1.46 1.72
C ASP A 101 5.25 -2.06 0.33
N LEU A 102 4.14 -1.77 -0.35
CA LEU A 102 3.85 -2.32 -1.68
C LEU A 102 4.26 -1.39 -2.83
N THR A 103 4.87 -0.25 -2.52
CA THR A 103 5.21 0.76 -3.51
C THR A 103 6.63 0.53 -4.04
N CYS A 104 6.78 0.51 -5.35
CA CYS A 104 8.09 0.57 -6.01
C CYS A 104 8.43 2.00 -6.44
N GLU A 105 7.40 2.81 -6.62
CA GLU A 105 7.40 4.17 -7.16
C GLU A 105 7.90 5.24 -6.17
N PHE A 106 7.95 4.90 -4.89
CA PHE A 106 7.92 5.87 -3.82
C PHE A 106 8.90 5.55 -2.70
N PRO A 107 9.64 6.50 -2.11
CA PRO A 107 10.32 6.28 -0.83
C PRO A 107 9.34 5.98 0.30
N GLU A 108 9.81 5.19 1.26
CA GLU A 108 9.09 4.85 2.48
C GLU A 108 9.15 5.99 3.51
N GLY A 109 7.98 6.45 3.94
CA GLY A 109 7.85 7.58 4.87
C GLY A 109 7.89 7.18 6.35
N SER A 110 7.44 5.97 6.69
CA SER A 110 7.40 5.43 8.04
C SER A 110 8.65 4.64 8.43
N ILE A 111 9.72 4.66 7.62
CA ILE A 111 10.93 3.84 7.85
C ILE A 111 11.58 4.09 9.22
N ARG A 112 11.47 5.32 9.75
CA ARG A 112 12.01 5.68 11.08
C ARG A 112 11.10 5.30 12.25
N ASN A 113 9.83 5.04 11.96
CA ASN A 113 8.79 4.77 12.94
C ASN A 113 8.37 3.30 12.93
N THR A 114 9.13 2.42 12.26
CA THR A 114 8.83 1.00 12.14
C THR A 114 9.99 0.15 12.65
N SER A 115 9.69 -0.91 13.39
CA SER A 115 10.71 -1.86 13.86
C SER A 115 11.09 -2.89 12.80
N ASN A 116 10.13 -3.25 11.93
CA ASN A 116 10.35 -4.22 10.86
C ASN A 116 9.82 -3.66 9.54
N TYR A 117 10.70 -3.46 8.57
CA TYR A 117 10.32 -2.99 7.24
C TYR A 117 10.43 -4.11 6.22
N LEU A 118 9.40 -4.27 5.39
CA LEU A 118 9.43 -5.17 4.24
C LEU A 118 8.94 -4.45 2.98
N LEU A 119 9.83 -4.30 2.01
CA LEU A 119 9.48 -3.90 0.66
C LEU A 119 8.96 -5.10 -0.15
N THR A 120 7.69 -5.05 -0.55
CA THR A 120 7.04 -5.97 -1.48
C THR A 120 6.72 -5.23 -2.79
N PRO A 121 7.73 -4.97 -3.64
CA PRO A 121 7.60 -4.00 -4.72
C PRO A 121 6.62 -4.51 -5.77
N CYS A 122 5.58 -3.72 -6.04
CA CYS A 122 4.57 -4.07 -7.02
C CYS A 122 4.08 -2.83 -7.76
N TRP A 123 3.94 -2.94 -9.09
CA TRP A 123 3.31 -1.89 -9.89
C TRP A 123 1.88 -1.64 -9.44
N ASP A 124 1.44 -0.39 -9.51
CA ASP A 124 0.04 -0.08 -9.21
C ASP A 124 -0.89 -0.77 -10.22
N GLY A 125 -1.91 -1.46 -9.71
CA GLY A 125 -2.79 -2.30 -10.54
C GLY A 125 -2.28 -3.73 -10.83
N VAL A 126 -1.07 -4.09 -10.40
CA VAL A 126 -0.59 -5.48 -10.42
C VAL A 126 -0.66 -6.04 -8.98
N PRO A 127 -1.14 -7.28 -8.77
CA PRO A 127 -1.05 -7.92 -7.47
C PRO A 127 0.37 -8.48 -7.24
N PRO A 128 0.87 -8.50 -5.99
CA PRO A 128 2.09 -9.22 -5.65
C PRO A 128 1.97 -10.72 -5.94
N THR A 129 3.10 -11.38 -6.14
CA THR A 129 3.13 -12.84 -6.31
C THR A 129 2.70 -13.56 -5.03
N PRO A 130 2.15 -14.79 -5.11
CA PRO A 130 1.78 -15.57 -3.92
C PRO A 130 2.92 -15.73 -2.90
N ALA A 131 4.16 -15.91 -3.36
CA ALA A 131 5.33 -16.02 -2.49
C ALA A 131 5.62 -14.72 -1.72
N GLN A 132 5.45 -13.57 -2.37
CA GLN A 132 5.60 -12.26 -1.71
C GLN A 132 4.48 -12.00 -0.71
N ILE A 133 3.24 -12.40 -1.03
CA ILE A 133 2.10 -12.30 -0.10
C ILE A 133 2.37 -13.14 1.15
N GLU A 134 2.82 -14.38 0.97
CA GLU A 134 3.18 -15.28 2.07
C GLU A 134 4.33 -14.73 2.92
N GLU A 135 5.37 -14.14 2.30
CA GLU A 135 6.48 -13.49 3.01
C GLU A 135 5.97 -12.31 3.88
N ALA A 136 5.15 -11.45 3.29
CA ALA A 136 4.56 -10.31 3.97
C ALA A 136 3.65 -10.75 5.14
N ALA A 137 2.74 -11.69 4.88
CA ALA A 137 1.82 -12.21 5.89
C ALA A 137 2.56 -12.86 7.06
N ARG A 138 3.66 -13.59 6.78
CA ARG A 138 4.47 -14.21 7.82
C ARG A 138 5.21 -13.18 8.67
N LEU A 139 5.76 -12.13 8.07
CA LEU A 139 6.41 -11.05 8.81
C LEU A 139 5.40 -10.31 9.68
N ALA A 140 4.26 -9.96 9.10
CA ALA A 140 3.17 -9.26 9.77
C ALA A 140 2.62 -10.07 10.97
N ALA A 141 2.32 -11.35 10.80
CA ALA A 141 1.81 -12.21 11.86
C ALA A 141 2.83 -12.43 13.00
N ARG A 142 4.14 -12.35 12.74
CA ARG A 142 5.15 -12.36 13.81
C ARG A 142 5.24 -11.03 14.54
N ALA A 143 5.07 -9.93 13.81
CA ALA A 143 5.21 -8.58 14.35
C ALA A 143 3.97 -8.12 15.13
N CYS A 144 2.77 -8.63 14.83
CA CYS A 144 1.53 -8.19 15.48
C CYS A 144 1.52 -8.42 17.01
N GLY A 145 2.32 -9.37 17.53
CA GLY A 145 2.50 -9.55 18.97
C GLY A 145 3.36 -8.46 19.65
N GLN A 146 4.00 -7.59 18.87
CA GLN A 146 4.89 -6.52 19.34
C GLN A 146 4.27 -5.12 19.23
N GLY A 147 3.12 -5.00 18.55
CA GLY A 147 2.42 -3.73 18.32
C GLY A 147 1.74 -3.68 16.94
N ASP A 148 1.34 -2.47 16.54
CA ASP A 148 0.54 -2.25 15.33
C ASP A 148 1.30 -2.61 14.04
N VAL A 149 0.62 -3.24 13.09
CA VAL A 149 1.15 -3.58 11.77
C VAL A 149 0.46 -2.72 10.70
N MET A 150 1.26 -2.05 9.88
CA MET A 150 0.77 -1.30 8.73
C MET A 150 1.10 -2.01 7.42
N VAL A 151 0.07 -2.24 6.59
CA VAL A 151 0.21 -2.67 5.20
C VAL A 151 -0.24 -1.53 4.30
N HIS A 152 0.64 -0.99 3.47
CA HIS A 152 0.31 0.19 2.67
C HIS A 152 0.77 0.10 1.22
N CYS A 153 0.08 0.85 0.36
CA CYS A 153 0.50 1.10 -1.01
C CYS A 153 0.46 2.62 -1.27
N ALA A 154 0.20 3.05 -2.51
CA ALA A 154 0.02 4.47 -2.80
C ALA A 154 -1.19 5.07 -2.03
N HIS A 155 -2.35 4.41 -2.14
CA HIS A 155 -3.63 4.93 -1.65
C HIS A 155 -4.29 4.10 -0.54
N GLY A 156 -3.78 2.91 -0.23
CA GLY A 156 -4.37 2.03 0.78
C GLY A 156 -5.70 1.37 0.39
N ARG A 157 -5.82 0.87 -0.86
CA ARG A 157 -7.10 0.35 -1.38
C ARG A 157 -7.02 -0.98 -2.14
N GLY A 158 -6.07 -1.09 -3.09
CA GLY A 158 -5.96 -2.28 -3.95
C GLY A 158 -4.93 -3.26 -3.41
N ARG A 159 -3.66 -3.04 -3.79
CA ARG A 159 -2.49 -3.86 -3.42
C ARG A 159 -2.41 -4.13 -1.91
N SER A 160 -2.63 -3.10 -1.08
CA SER A 160 -2.55 -3.19 0.37
C SER A 160 -3.66 -4.04 0.97
N THR A 161 -4.90 -3.89 0.50
CA THR A 161 -6.03 -4.71 0.94
C THR A 161 -5.77 -6.18 0.60
N THR A 162 -5.33 -6.49 -0.62
CA THR A 162 -4.98 -7.88 -1.01
C THR A 162 -3.98 -8.52 -0.04
N VAL A 163 -2.94 -7.80 0.36
CA VAL A 163 -1.96 -8.33 1.32
C VAL A 163 -2.49 -8.33 2.75
N MET A 164 -3.25 -7.32 3.16
CA MET A 164 -3.84 -7.27 4.50
C MET A 164 -4.75 -8.48 4.76
N LEU A 165 -5.61 -8.85 3.81
CA LEU A 165 -6.46 -10.03 3.96
C LEU A 165 -5.64 -11.29 4.24
N ALA A 166 -4.53 -11.49 3.51
CA ALA A 166 -3.63 -12.60 3.75
C ALA A 166 -2.95 -12.52 5.12
N CYS A 167 -2.57 -11.32 5.56
CA CYS A 167 -2.00 -11.11 6.89
C CYS A 167 -3.00 -11.48 8.00
N LEU A 168 -4.26 -11.04 7.89
CA LEU A 168 -5.32 -11.30 8.87
C LEU A 168 -5.63 -12.80 8.99
N VAL A 169 -5.75 -13.49 7.85
CA VAL A 169 -5.92 -14.96 7.82
C VAL A 169 -4.70 -15.65 8.44
N ARG A 170 -3.48 -15.21 8.09
CA ARG A 170 -2.25 -15.79 8.62
C ARG A 170 -2.09 -15.58 10.13
N ALA A 171 -2.58 -14.47 10.65
CA ALA A 171 -2.62 -14.18 12.07
C ALA A 171 -3.73 -14.94 12.82
N GLY A 172 -4.58 -15.67 12.11
CA GLY A 172 -5.67 -16.46 12.69
C GLY A 172 -6.90 -15.66 13.09
N LEU A 173 -7.02 -14.40 12.63
CA LEU A 173 -8.20 -13.57 12.90
C LEU A 173 -9.42 -14.01 12.08
N PHE A 174 -9.18 -14.60 10.91
CA PHE A 174 -10.22 -15.11 10.01
C PHE A 174 -9.81 -16.47 9.43
N SER A 175 -10.81 -17.31 9.15
CA SER A 175 -10.63 -18.62 8.51
C SER A 175 -10.19 -18.50 7.06
N ASP A 176 -10.76 -17.54 6.33
CA ASP A 176 -10.46 -17.30 4.93
C ASP A 176 -10.46 -15.80 4.58
N TRP A 177 -10.01 -15.49 3.36
CA TRP A 177 -9.89 -14.11 2.89
C TRP A 177 -11.25 -13.46 2.56
N ARG A 178 -12.30 -14.26 2.32
CA ARG A 178 -13.65 -13.76 2.00
C ARG A 178 -14.28 -13.20 3.25
N ASP A 179 -14.21 -13.94 4.35
CA ASP A 179 -14.67 -13.51 5.67
C ASP A 179 -13.95 -12.22 6.08
N ALA A 180 -12.63 -12.15 5.90
CA ALA A 180 -11.84 -10.96 6.18
C ALA A 180 -12.25 -9.77 5.29
N PHE A 181 -12.51 -10.00 4.00
CA PHE A 181 -12.88 -8.95 3.06
C PHE A 181 -14.29 -8.42 3.32
N GLU A 182 -15.24 -9.31 3.64
CA GLU A 182 -16.59 -8.90 4.01
C GLU A 182 -16.58 -8.08 5.31
N ALA A 183 -15.80 -8.49 6.31
CA ALA A 183 -15.62 -7.69 7.53
C ALA A 183 -15.04 -6.30 7.25
N GLU A 184 -13.95 -6.21 6.46
CA GLU A 184 -13.35 -4.93 6.06
C GLU A 184 -14.35 -4.05 5.27
N ALA A 185 -15.11 -4.67 4.36
CA ALA A 185 -16.10 -3.98 3.54
C ALA A 185 -17.28 -3.46 4.38
N LEU A 186 -17.72 -4.23 5.37
CA LEU A 186 -18.77 -3.83 6.31
C LEU A 186 -18.33 -2.66 7.18
N ASP A 187 -17.15 -2.72 7.79
CA ASP A 187 -16.64 -1.63 8.62
C ASP A 187 -16.49 -0.34 7.80
N THR A 188 -15.99 -0.46 6.56
CA THR A 188 -15.88 0.67 5.63
C THR A 188 -17.25 1.23 5.23
N TRP A 189 -18.25 0.35 5.05
CA TRP A 189 -19.62 0.75 4.73
C TRP A 189 -20.28 1.47 5.91
N GLU A 190 -20.20 0.89 7.12
CA GLU A 190 -20.81 1.45 8.32
C GLU A 190 -20.22 2.81 8.67
N ALA A 191 -18.90 2.95 8.54
CA ALA A 191 -18.21 4.22 8.72
C ALA A 191 -18.67 5.29 7.71
N ARG A 192 -19.11 4.90 6.51
CA ARG A 192 -19.44 5.82 5.40
C ARG A 192 -20.93 6.09 5.23
N TYR A 193 -21.79 5.14 5.59
CA TYR A 193 -23.22 5.15 5.27
C TYR A 193 -24.13 4.75 6.44
N GLY A 194 -23.58 4.46 7.63
CA GLY A 194 -24.34 3.89 8.75
C GLY A 194 -24.57 2.38 8.60
N THR A 195 -25.33 1.78 9.53
CA THR A 195 -25.58 0.32 9.61
C THR A 195 -25.81 -0.33 8.25
N ALA A 196 -25.02 -1.37 7.94
CA ALA A 196 -25.11 -2.06 6.67
C ALA A 196 -26.49 -2.73 6.50
N PRO A 197 -27.10 -2.70 5.30
CA PRO A 197 -28.42 -3.30 5.06
C PRO A 197 -28.40 -4.84 5.09
N TYR A 198 -27.22 -5.46 5.25
CA TYR A 198 -27.03 -6.89 5.37
C TYR A 198 -26.28 -7.20 6.67
N SER A 199 -26.92 -7.93 7.59
CA SER A 199 -26.24 -8.45 8.78
C SER A 199 -25.42 -9.67 8.39
N VAL A 200 -24.10 -9.55 8.35
CA VAL A 200 -23.22 -10.72 8.26
C VAL A 200 -23.17 -11.37 9.63
N SER A 201 -23.82 -12.52 9.75
CA SER A 201 -23.75 -13.36 10.94
C SER A 201 -22.44 -14.13 10.97
N SER A 202 -21.31 -13.45 11.14
CA SER A 202 -20.07 -14.13 11.52
C SER A 202 -19.91 -14.05 13.04
N PRO A 203 -19.59 -15.18 13.72
CA PRO A 203 -19.34 -15.16 15.15
C PRO A 203 -18.08 -14.33 15.39
N ARG A 204 -18.24 -13.15 16.02
CA ARG A 204 -17.08 -12.40 16.52
C ARG A 204 -16.29 -13.35 17.43
N PRO A 205 -15.00 -13.61 17.17
CA PRO A 205 -14.21 -14.41 18.08
C PRO A 205 -14.18 -13.70 19.44
N SER A 206 -14.66 -14.39 20.47
CA SER A 206 -14.49 -13.96 21.85
C SER A 206 -13.01 -14.08 22.20
N PHE A 207 -12.35 -12.94 22.36
CA PHE A 207 -11.02 -12.85 22.97
C PHE A 207 -11.03 -13.39 24.40
#